data_AF-A0A820TNG5-F1
#
_entry.id   AF-A0A820TNG5-F1
#
_cell.length_a   1.000
_cell.length_b   1.000
_cell.length_c   1.000
_cell.angle_alpha   90.00
_cell.angle_beta   90.00
_cell.angle_gamma   90.00
#
_symmetry.space_group_name_H-M   'P 1'
#
loop_
_entity.id
_entity.type
_entity.pdbx_description
1 polymer ?
#
loop_
_entity_poly.entity_id
_entity_poly.type
_entity_poly.pdbx_seq_one_letter_code
_entity_poly.pdbx_strand_id
1 'polypeptide(L)'
;PIHLVTKWRNRLLSSTTDLCFGADKINITHIKALIDDNHYTKLDHGLTSSDINPKDRQNYNSCIKLISDDVTNLLSNSEDTNGTVVYLNLLKMIVKAYIDKSTSISEHRLDEIDQLNVEQIILDAYDQAINIVKNSNMLEILNQNNITNLKNLSDFVFDCLRKSSKMYGYSSQTTIDNNEELESDDDGDDEDEDEESDEADELYDELLNSGDGFNDEEEILNSTISNFDGIKIVDNINPALKDSYFK
;
A
#
# COMPACT_ATOMS: atom_id res chain seq x y z
N PRO A 1 -4.38 3.78 -6.15
CA PRO A 1 -3.89 4.56 -4.98
C PRO A 1 -4.17 6.06 -5.05
N ILE A 2 -3.72 6.75 -6.11
CA ILE A 2 -3.90 8.20 -6.30
C ILE A 2 -5.38 8.62 -6.22
N HIS A 3 -6.27 7.86 -6.85
CA HIS A 3 -7.72 8.13 -6.83
C HIS A 3 -8.34 8.08 -5.42
N LEU A 4 -7.79 7.26 -4.51
CA LEU A 4 -8.25 7.22 -3.11
C LEU A 4 -7.89 8.52 -2.39
N VAL A 5 -6.67 9.01 -2.58
CA VAL A 5 -6.18 10.25 -1.98
C VAL A 5 -6.95 11.46 -2.51
N THR A 6 -7.20 11.53 -3.82
CA THR A 6 -8.00 12.62 -4.39
C THR A 6 -9.46 12.56 -3.94
N LYS A 7 -10.04 11.37 -3.73
CA LYS A 7 -11.36 11.23 -3.07
C LYS A 7 -11.36 11.80 -1.65
N TRP A 8 -10.35 11.50 -0.84
CA TRP A 8 -10.21 12.04 0.52
C TRP A 8 -10.06 13.56 0.53
N ARG A 9 -9.25 14.12 -0.37
CA ARG A 9 -9.16 15.58 -0.56
C ARG A 9 -10.52 16.17 -0.95
N ASN A 10 -11.17 15.60 -1.97
CA ASN A 10 -12.47 16.10 -2.44
C ASN A 10 -13.55 16.01 -1.35
N ARG A 11 -13.43 15.04 -0.44
CA ARG A 11 -14.29 14.95 0.73
C ARG A 11 -14.09 16.12 1.69
N LEU A 12 -12.84 16.50 1.98
CA LEU A 12 -12.50 17.69 2.76
C LEU A 12 -12.99 18.99 2.12
N LEU A 13 -12.92 19.10 0.79
CA LEU A 13 -13.33 20.30 0.05
C LEU A 13 -14.85 20.39 -0.18
N SER A 14 -15.59 19.30 0.05
CA SER A 14 -17.02 19.26 -0.19
C SER A 14 -17.78 20.04 0.87
N SER A 15 -18.66 20.95 0.45
CA SER A 15 -19.61 21.64 1.34
C SER A 15 -20.85 20.81 1.67
N THR A 16 -20.98 19.61 1.10
CA THR A 16 -22.21 18.81 1.18
C THR A 16 -22.29 17.99 2.47
N THR A 17 -21.18 17.79 3.17
CA THR A 17 -21.20 16.99 4.41
C THR A 17 -20.26 17.53 5.46
N ASP A 18 -20.78 17.59 6.68
CA ASP A 18 -20.00 17.89 7.86
C ASP A 18 -19.07 16.70 8.17
N LEU A 19 -17.79 17.00 8.32
CA LEU A 19 -16.77 16.05 8.73
C LEU A 19 -16.42 16.31 10.20
N CYS A 20 -16.37 15.25 11.00
CA CYS A 20 -16.00 15.33 12.40
C CYS A 20 -15.21 14.09 12.85
N PHE A 21 -14.33 14.28 13.82
CA PHE A 21 -13.71 13.20 14.59
C PHE A 21 -14.08 13.38 16.06
N GLY A 22 -15.03 12.57 16.54
CA GLY A 22 -15.58 12.74 17.89
C GLY A 22 -16.27 14.11 18.03
N ALA A 23 -15.75 14.95 18.93
CA ALA A 23 -16.26 16.31 19.14
C ALA A 23 -15.61 17.35 18.20
N ASP A 24 -14.48 17.01 17.57
CA ASP A 24 -13.70 17.95 16.79
C ASP A 24 -14.26 18.06 15.36
N LYS A 25 -14.50 19.30 14.92
CA LYS A 25 -14.97 19.57 13.57
C LYS A 25 -13.80 19.67 12.59
N ILE A 26 -13.99 19.12 11.41
CA ILE A 26 -13.06 19.24 10.28
C ILE A 26 -13.66 20.22 9.31
N ASN A 27 -12.94 21.30 9.00
CA ASN A 27 -13.44 22.34 8.13
C ASN A 27 -12.36 22.89 7.21
N ILE A 28 -12.69 23.02 5.92
CA ILE A 28 -11.83 23.65 4.92
C ILE A 28 -11.61 25.15 5.18
N THR A 29 -12.50 25.79 5.92
CA THR A 29 -12.35 27.20 6.31
C THR A 29 -11.10 27.43 7.17
N HIS A 30 -10.63 26.44 7.93
CA HIS A 30 -9.37 26.54 8.68
C HIS A 30 -8.16 26.73 7.73
N ILE A 31 -8.15 26.02 6.61
CA ILE A 31 -7.09 26.14 5.59
C ILE A 31 -7.26 27.42 4.76
N LYS A 32 -8.50 27.84 4.48
CA LYS A 32 -8.77 29.14 3.83
C LYS A 32 -8.26 30.29 4.69
N ALA A 33 -8.58 30.26 5.99
CA ALA A 33 -8.08 31.25 6.94
C ALA A 33 -6.56 31.29 6.93
N LEU A 34 -5.87 30.14 6.90
CA LEU A 34 -4.40 30.10 6.78
C LEU A 34 -3.88 30.78 5.51
N ILE A 35 -4.53 30.61 4.36
CA ILE A 35 -4.13 31.22 3.08
C ILE A 35 -4.42 32.72 3.05
N ASP A 36 -5.51 33.16 3.68
CA ASP A 36 -5.99 34.54 3.65
C ASP A 36 -5.45 35.38 4.84
N ASP A 37 -4.77 34.77 5.81
CA ASP A 37 -4.21 35.45 6.98
C ASP A 37 -2.96 36.26 6.64
N ASN A 38 -2.96 37.55 6.99
CA ASN A 38 -1.83 38.45 6.76
C ASN A 38 -0.58 38.12 7.60
N HIS A 39 -0.68 37.27 8.62
CA HIS A 39 0.47 36.86 9.43
C HIS A 39 1.34 35.80 8.75
N TYR A 40 0.78 35.05 7.79
CA TYR A 40 1.48 34.00 7.08
C TYR A 40 1.58 34.35 5.60
N THR A 41 2.73 34.04 5.01
CA THR A 41 2.97 34.22 3.59
C THR A 41 2.88 32.88 2.88
N LYS A 42 2.74 32.91 1.55
CA LYS A 42 2.82 31.72 0.71
C LYS A 42 4.11 30.92 0.92
N LEU A 43 5.20 31.55 1.34
CA LEU A 43 6.46 30.86 1.64
C LEU A 43 6.37 30.04 2.93
N ASP A 44 5.55 30.47 3.88
CA ASP A 44 5.38 29.78 5.16
C ASP A 44 4.53 28.54 5.02
N HIS A 45 3.42 28.62 4.25
CA HIS A 45 2.46 27.51 4.14
C HIS A 45 2.48 26.78 2.79
N GLY A 46 3.09 27.33 1.74
CA GLY A 46 3.24 26.68 0.43
C GLY A 46 1.97 26.51 -0.41
N LEU A 47 0.81 27.00 0.07
CA LEU A 47 -0.51 26.84 -0.56
C LEU A 47 -0.90 28.05 -1.43
N THR A 48 -1.77 27.81 -2.42
CA THR A 48 -2.49 28.84 -3.17
C THR A 48 -4.01 28.60 -3.14
N SER A 49 -4.82 29.62 -3.43
CA SER A 49 -6.29 29.47 -3.48
C SER A 49 -6.75 28.40 -4.50
N SER A 50 -5.96 28.13 -5.54
CA SER A 50 -6.21 27.05 -6.49
C SER A 50 -6.08 25.66 -5.86
N ASP A 51 -5.21 25.49 -4.86
CA ASP A 51 -4.99 24.20 -4.20
C ASP A 51 -6.25 23.76 -3.42
N ILE A 52 -7.11 24.68 -2.99
CA ILE A 52 -8.37 24.36 -2.28
C ILE A 52 -9.62 24.49 -3.17
N ASN A 53 -9.44 24.54 -4.50
CA ASN A 53 -10.55 24.65 -5.43
C ASN A 53 -11.30 23.30 -5.58
N PRO A 54 -12.60 23.22 -5.22
CA PRO A 54 -13.37 21.98 -5.32
C PRO A 54 -13.70 21.56 -6.76
N LYS A 55 -13.58 22.47 -7.74
CA LYS A 55 -13.84 22.15 -9.15
C LYS A 55 -12.73 21.29 -9.77
N ASP A 56 -11.51 21.43 -9.26
CA ASP A 56 -10.37 20.67 -9.75
C ASP A 56 -10.26 19.34 -9.00
N ARG A 57 -11.06 18.35 -9.42
CA ARG A 57 -11.26 17.08 -8.68
C ARG A 57 -10.10 16.09 -8.81
N GLN A 58 -9.17 16.32 -9.75
CA GLN A 58 -8.09 15.40 -10.08
C GLN A 58 -6.70 15.89 -9.62
N ASN A 59 -6.61 17.07 -9.00
CA ASN A 59 -5.36 17.65 -8.56
C ASN A 59 -4.74 16.94 -7.35
N TYR A 60 -3.91 15.95 -7.67
CA TYR A 60 -3.14 15.21 -6.68
C TYR A 60 -2.05 16.08 -6.03
N ASN A 61 -1.40 16.97 -6.78
CA ASN A 61 -0.33 17.83 -6.25
C ASN A 61 -0.83 18.73 -5.12
N SER A 62 -2.06 19.25 -5.25
CA SER A 62 -2.75 19.94 -4.17
C SER A 62 -2.89 19.08 -2.90
N CYS A 63 -3.21 17.78 -3.05
CA CYS A 63 -3.29 16.86 -1.90
C CYS A 63 -1.96 16.84 -1.14
N ILE A 64 -0.84 16.72 -1.86
CA ILE A 64 0.51 16.65 -1.27
C ILE A 64 0.87 17.94 -0.53
N LYS A 65 0.57 19.10 -1.10
CA LYS A 65 0.83 20.37 -0.42
C LYS A 65 -0.02 20.54 0.84
N LEU A 66 -1.29 20.12 0.81
CA LEU A 66 -2.21 20.22 1.95
C LEU A 66 -1.74 19.40 3.17
N ILE A 67 -1.04 18.29 2.93
CA ILE A 67 -0.50 17.42 4.00
C ILE A 67 0.97 17.72 4.36
N SER A 68 1.50 18.85 3.89
CA SER A 68 2.86 19.27 4.24
C SER A 68 2.96 19.55 5.74
N ASP A 69 4.14 19.34 6.31
CA ASP A 69 4.39 19.60 7.73
C ASP A 69 4.22 21.08 8.07
N ASP A 70 4.54 21.99 7.13
CA ASP A 70 4.36 23.42 7.34
C ASP A 70 2.88 23.77 7.57
N VAL A 71 1.97 23.23 6.76
CA VAL A 71 0.52 23.45 6.91
C VAL A 71 0.01 22.87 8.24
N THR A 72 0.40 21.64 8.60
CA THR A 72 -0.09 21.01 9.84
C THR A 72 0.48 21.69 11.09
N ASN A 73 1.75 22.12 11.06
CA ASN A 73 2.37 22.86 12.16
C ASN A 73 1.71 24.22 12.38
N LEU A 74 1.43 24.96 11.31
CA LEU A 74 0.77 26.26 11.40
C LEU A 74 -0.67 26.15 11.93
N LEU A 75 -1.43 25.14 11.48
CA LEU A 75 -2.77 24.89 11.98
C LEU A 75 -2.77 24.49 13.47
N SER A 76 -1.79 23.69 13.90
CA SER A 76 -1.67 23.20 15.29
C SER A 76 -1.54 24.31 16.35
N ASN A 77 -1.28 25.55 15.94
CA ASN A 77 -1.23 26.71 16.84
C ASN A 77 -2.62 27.16 17.35
N SER A 78 -3.72 26.64 16.77
CA SER A 78 -5.08 27.00 17.16
C SER A 78 -5.90 25.77 17.57
N GLU A 79 -6.55 25.83 18.73
CA GLU A 79 -7.29 24.70 19.31
C GLU A 79 -8.49 24.27 18.46
N ASP A 80 -9.10 25.21 17.73
CA ASP A 80 -10.28 24.95 16.88
C ASP A 80 -9.95 24.16 15.59
N THR A 81 -8.67 24.03 15.23
CA THR A 81 -8.26 23.32 14.02
C THR A 81 -7.88 21.86 14.26
N ASN A 82 -7.89 21.38 15.51
CA ASN A 82 -7.38 20.06 15.88
C ASN A 82 -7.98 18.93 15.03
N GLY A 83 -9.30 18.97 14.79
CA GLY A 83 -9.98 18.01 13.91
C GLY A 83 -9.41 17.99 12.49
N THR A 84 -9.19 19.17 11.91
CA THR A 84 -8.57 19.31 10.57
C THR A 84 -7.12 18.81 10.58
N VAL A 85 -6.32 19.09 11.60
CA VAL A 85 -4.94 18.60 11.73
C VAL A 85 -4.91 17.07 11.75
N VAL A 86 -5.75 16.44 12.57
CA VAL A 86 -5.88 14.97 12.62
C VAL A 86 -6.28 14.40 11.26
N TYR A 87 -7.23 15.04 10.56
CA TYR A 87 -7.64 14.61 9.22
C TYR A 87 -6.50 14.69 8.20
N LEU A 88 -5.73 15.77 8.18
CA LEU A 88 -4.58 15.93 7.29
C LEU A 88 -3.47 14.91 7.60
N ASN A 89 -3.22 14.62 8.88
CA ASN A 89 -2.27 13.59 9.29
C ASN A 89 -2.70 12.18 8.86
N LEU A 90 -3.99 11.85 8.97
CA LEU A 90 -4.51 10.58 8.43
C LEU A 90 -4.33 10.50 6.91
N LEU A 91 -4.62 11.59 6.19
CA LEU A 91 -4.39 11.65 4.75
C LEU A 91 -2.90 11.48 4.41
N LYS A 92 -1.99 12.08 5.19
CA LYS A 92 -0.54 11.90 5.07
C LYS A 92 -0.13 10.44 5.22
N MET A 93 -0.66 9.75 6.23
CA MET A 93 -0.38 8.34 6.47
C MET A 93 -0.92 7.45 5.34
N ILE A 94 -2.08 7.77 4.77
CA ILE A 94 -2.64 7.07 3.61
C ILE A 94 -1.76 7.26 2.37
N VAL A 95 -1.33 8.49 2.10
CA VAL A 95 -0.41 8.78 0.99
C VAL A 95 0.88 7.99 1.18
N LYS A 96 1.46 8.02 2.38
CA LYS A 96 2.68 7.29 2.70
C LYS A 96 2.47 5.79 2.46
N ALA A 97 1.47 5.17 3.08
CA ALA A 97 1.26 3.72 3.00
C ALA A 97 0.93 3.18 1.60
N TYR A 98 0.28 3.96 0.74
CA TYR A 98 -0.25 3.47 -0.55
C TYR A 98 0.43 4.03 -1.79
N ILE A 99 1.18 5.13 -1.67
CA ILE A 99 1.81 5.80 -2.82
C ILE A 99 3.33 5.83 -2.68
N ASP A 100 3.85 5.98 -1.46
CA ASP A 100 5.28 5.98 -1.25
C ASP A 100 5.83 4.58 -1.50
N LYS A 101 6.53 4.40 -2.62
CA LYS A 101 7.11 3.12 -3.03
C LYS A 101 8.17 2.63 -2.04
N SER A 102 8.76 3.52 -1.24
CA SER A 102 9.65 3.15 -0.13
C SER A 102 8.93 2.45 1.02
N THR A 103 7.59 2.51 1.05
CA THR A 103 6.76 1.71 1.96
C THR A 103 6.15 0.49 1.28
N SER A 104 6.53 0.20 0.03
CA SER A 104 6.04 -0.98 -0.66
C SER A 104 6.42 -2.21 0.16
N ILE A 105 5.42 -3.03 0.43
CA ILE A 105 5.48 -4.24 1.26
C ILE A 105 6.57 -5.22 0.77
N SER A 106 7.03 -5.07 -0.47
CA SER A 106 8.22 -5.70 -1.07
C SER A 106 9.50 -5.52 -0.25
N GLU A 107 9.64 -4.43 0.53
CA GLU A 107 10.85 -4.12 1.32
C GLU A 107 10.69 -4.42 2.83
N HIS A 108 9.48 -4.77 3.29
CA HIS A 108 9.20 -4.92 4.72
C HIS A 108 8.52 -6.25 5.13
N ARG A 109 8.24 -7.17 4.21
CA ARG A 109 7.62 -8.48 4.58
C ARG A 109 8.22 -9.73 3.98
N LEU A 110 9.20 -9.63 3.07
CA LEU A 110 9.98 -10.80 2.68
C LEU A 110 11.21 -10.96 3.59
N ASP A 111 11.72 -9.88 4.18
CA ASP A 111 12.92 -9.96 5.01
C ASP A 111 12.69 -10.39 6.47
N GLU A 112 11.57 -10.13 7.15
CA GLU A 112 11.50 -10.50 8.59
C GLU A 112 11.31 -12.01 8.85
N ILE A 113 10.76 -12.75 7.89
CA ILE A 113 10.66 -14.21 7.97
C ILE A 113 11.88 -14.89 7.31
N ASP A 114 12.46 -14.30 6.26
CA ASP A 114 13.66 -14.83 5.60
C ASP A 114 14.98 -14.39 6.27
N GLN A 115 15.00 -13.30 7.05
CA GLN A 115 16.15 -12.83 7.86
C GLN A 115 16.07 -13.18 9.35
N LEU A 116 15.13 -14.02 9.77
CA LEU A 116 15.53 -14.96 10.83
C LEU A 116 16.48 -15.92 10.15
N ASN A 117 17.75 -15.49 10.04
CA ASN A 117 18.80 -16.16 9.30
C ASN A 117 18.72 -17.62 9.70
N VAL A 118 18.21 -18.47 8.82
CA VAL A 118 17.86 -19.85 9.16
C VAL A 118 19.11 -20.54 9.72
N GLU A 119 20.28 -20.12 9.24
CA GLU A 119 21.58 -20.42 9.79
C GLU A 119 21.72 -20.06 11.28
N GLN A 120 21.37 -18.84 11.70
CA GLN A 120 21.41 -18.43 13.11
C GLN A 120 20.42 -19.23 13.97
N ILE A 121 19.20 -19.50 13.48
CA ILE A 121 18.25 -20.37 14.21
C ILE A 121 18.85 -21.78 14.38
N ILE A 122 19.45 -22.33 13.32
CA ILE A 122 20.08 -23.65 13.35
C ILE A 122 21.25 -23.65 14.34
N LEU A 123 22.09 -22.60 14.34
CA LEU A 123 23.21 -22.46 15.25
C LEU A 123 22.74 -22.34 16.71
N ASP A 124 21.74 -21.51 16.98
CA ASP A 124 21.19 -21.33 18.33
C ASP A 124 20.56 -22.63 18.85
N ALA A 125 19.82 -23.35 17.99
CA ALA A 125 19.24 -24.64 18.35
C ALA A 125 20.31 -25.70 18.63
N TYR A 126 21.41 -25.70 17.86
CA TYR A 126 22.54 -26.58 18.06
C TYR A 126 23.25 -26.30 19.40
N ASP A 127 23.53 -25.03 19.71
CA ASP A 127 24.16 -24.62 20.96
C ASP A 127 23.30 -24.97 22.18
N GLN A 128 21.98 -24.78 22.07
CA GLN A 128 21.03 -25.21 23.10
C GLN A 128 21.06 -26.73 23.31
N ALA A 129 21.09 -27.51 22.23
CA ALA A 129 21.18 -28.97 22.32
C ALA A 129 22.48 -29.42 22.99
N ILE A 130 23.63 -28.80 22.65
CA ILE A 130 24.91 -29.05 23.32
C ILE A 130 24.81 -28.75 24.81
N ASN A 131 24.24 -27.61 25.18
CA ASN A 131 24.10 -27.23 26.58
C ASN A 131 23.23 -28.20 27.36
N ILE A 132 22.13 -28.68 26.78
CA ILE A 132 21.28 -29.72 27.39
C ILE A 132 22.09 -31.00 27.62
N VAL A 133 22.86 -31.47 26.62
CA VAL A 133 23.67 -32.69 26.75
C VAL A 133 24.76 -32.54 27.81
N LYS A 134 25.42 -31.37 27.87
CA LYS A 134 26.44 -31.08 28.89
C LYS A 134 25.85 -31.04 30.30
N ASN A 135 24.71 -30.35 30.47
CA ASN A 135 24.09 -30.14 31.78
C ASN A 135 23.32 -31.36 32.31
N SER A 136 22.96 -32.31 31.45
CA SER A 136 22.22 -33.52 31.83
C SER A 136 23.12 -34.66 32.33
N ASN A 137 24.44 -34.45 32.45
CA ASN A 137 25.45 -35.49 32.77
C ASN A 137 25.37 -36.72 31.85
N MET A 138 24.75 -36.58 30.67
CA MET A 138 24.52 -37.69 29.75
C MET A 138 25.85 -38.30 29.28
N LEU A 139 26.88 -37.47 29.11
CA LEU A 139 28.23 -37.91 28.76
C LEU A 139 28.88 -38.78 29.84
N GLU A 140 28.66 -38.45 31.12
CA GLU A 140 29.20 -39.27 32.23
C GLU A 140 28.51 -40.64 32.27
N ILE A 141 27.19 -40.67 32.10
CA ILE A 141 26.41 -41.91 32.07
C ILE A 141 26.80 -42.78 30.86
N LEU A 142 26.97 -42.19 29.68
CA LEU A 142 27.39 -42.92 28.48
C LEU A 142 28.79 -43.52 28.65
N ASN A 143 29.73 -42.76 29.23
CA ASN A 143 31.07 -43.25 29.53
C ASN A 143 31.07 -44.38 30.57
N GLN A 144 30.24 -44.27 31.62
CA GLN A 144 30.08 -45.34 32.63
C GLN A 144 29.57 -46.65 32.02
N ASN A 145 28.78 -46.57 30.94
CA ASN A 145 28.20 -47.72 30.25
C ASN A 145 29.02 -48.18 29.02
N ASN A 146 30.23 -47.65 28.81
CA ASN A 146 31.08 -47.94 27.64
C ASN A 146 30.37 -47.71 26.28
N ILE A 147 29.43 -46.77 26.23
CA ILE A 147 28.74 -46.41 24.99
C ILE A 147 29.58 -45.38 24.26
N THR A 148 30.49 -45.85 23.43
CA THR A 148 31.41 -45.01 22.65
C THR A 148 30.78 -44.46 21.36
N ASN A 149 29.60 -44.97 20.98
CA ASN A 149 28.96 -44.62 19.73
C ASN A 149 27.52 -44.17 19.95
N LEU A 150 27.25 -42.92 19.59
CA LEU A 150 25.94 -42.26 19.69
C LEU A 150 25.02 -42.56 18.50
N LYS A 151 25.48 -43.31 17.49
CA LYS A 151 24.72 -43.55 16.26
C LYS A 151 23.32 -44.10 16.52
N ASN A 152 23.19 -45.12 17.37
CA ASN A 152 21.88 -45.70 17.68
C ASN A 152 20.94 -44.70 18.38
N LEU A 153 21.48 -43.80 19.21
CA LEU A 153 20.70 -42.76 19.88
C LEU A 153 20.31 -41.65 18.89
N SER A 154 21.23 -41.23 18.03
CA SER A 154 21.01 -40.30 16.93
C SER A 154 19.88 -40.80 16.02
N ASP A 155 19.98 -42.06 15.56
CA ASP A 155 19.00 -42.68 14.67
C ASP A 155 17.61 -42.72 15.34
N PHE A 156 17.55 -43.07 16.64
CA PHE A 156 16.31 -43.06 17.42
C PHE A 156 15.70 -41.66 17.55
N VAL A 157 16.50 -40.65 17.90
CA VAL A 157 16.04 -39.26 18.04
C VAL A 157 15.55 -38.73 16.70
N PHE A 158 16.27 -39.01 15.60
CA PHE A 158 15.89 -38.60 14.27
C PHE A 158 14.57 -39.24 13.84
N ASP A 159 14.37 -40.53 14.11
CA ASP A 159 13.10 -41.23 13.84
C ASP A 159 11.94 -40.66 14.66
N CYS A 160 12.17 -40.31 15.93
CA CYS A 160 11.18 -39.63 16.77
C CYS A 160 10.82 -38.26 16.19
N LEU A 161 11.81 -37.41 15.87
CA LEU A 161 11.59 -36.09 15.26
C LEU A 161 10.85 -36.20 13.92
N ARG A 162 11.23 -37.15 13.07
CA ARG A 162 10.58 -37.40 11.76
C ARG A 162 9.14 -37.88 11.91
N LYS A 163 8.81 -38.64 12.95
CA LYS A 163 7.42 -39.03 13.25
C LYS A 163 6.62 -37.82 13.76
N SER A 164 7.22 -37.02 14.63
CA SER A 164 6.60 -35.81 15.18
C SER A 164 6.39 -34.72 14.13
N SER A 165 7.33 -34.50 13.21
CA SER A 165 7.18 -33.47 12.16
C SER A 165 6.00 -33.74 11.24
N LYS A 166 5.71 -35.02 10.95
CA LYS A 166 4.52 -35.45 10.21
C LYS A 166 3.21 -35.17 10.95
N MET A 167 3.25 -35.11 12.28
CA MET A 167 2.07 -34.84 13.12
C MET A 167 1.69 -33.35 13.10
N TYR A 168 2.67 -32.45 12.94
CA TYR A 168 2.46 -31.00 13.02
C TYR A 168 2.30 -30.29 11.67
N GLY A 169 2.27 -31.01 10.56
CA GLY A 169 1.84 -30.44 9.27
C GLY A 169 2.75 -29.37 8.66
N TYR A 170 3.98 -29.18 9.15
CA TYR A 170 4.93 -28.20 8.58
C TYR A 170 5.43 -28.56 7.18
N SER A 171 5.12 -29.76 6.69
CA SER A 171 5.37 -30.20 5.32
C SER A 171 4.03 -30.31 4.58
N SER A 172 3.30 -29.20 4.47
CA SER A 172 2.37 -29.05 3.36
C SER A 172 3.22 -28.87 2.10
N GLN A 173 3.35 -29.98 1.37
CA GLN A 173 3.92 -30.10 0.04
C GLN A 173 3.74 -28.82 -0.79
N THR A 174 4.79 -28.02 -0.97
CA THR A 174 4.90 -27.21 -2.20
C THR A 174 5.22 -28.20 -3.30
N THR A 175 4.18 -28.71 -3.96
CA THR A 175 4.31 -29.30 -5.29
C THR A 175 4.79 -28.19 -6.21
N ILE A 176 6.11 -28.03 -6.31
CA ILE A 176 6.72 -27.35 -7.43
C ILE A 176 6.50 -28.31 -8.60
N ASP A 177 5.43 -28.06 -9.36
CA ASP A 177 5.24 -28.66 -10.67
C ASP A 177 6.38 -28.16 -11.58
N ASN A 178 7.46 -28.92 -11.62
CA ASN A 178 8.54 -28.75 -12.58
C ASN A 178 8.07 -29.28 -13.94
N ASN A 179 7.13 -28.58 -14.58
CA ASN A 179 6.71 -28.85 -15.94
C ASN A 179 6.46 -27.54 -16.70
N GLU A 180 7.49 -26.68 -16.76
CA GLU A 180 7.62 -25.71 -17.84
C GLU A 180 8.65 -26.29 -18.83
N GLU A 181 8.13 -26.99 -19.84
CA GLU A 181 8.81 -27.21 -21.11
C GLU A 181 9.10 -25.82 -21.71
N LEU A 182 10.39 -25.50 -21.81
CA LEU A 182 10.89 -24.42 -22.64
C LEU A 182 10.72 -24.83 -24.11
N GLU A 183 9.56 -24.56 -24.69
CA GLU A 183 9.42 -24.49 -26.15
C GLU A 183 9.98 -23.15 -26.61
N SER A 184 11.16 -23.22 -27.21
CA SER A 184 11.81 -22.14 -27.93
C SER A 184 11.23 -22.08 -29.35
N ASP A 185 10.27 -21.18 -29.56
CA ASP A 185 9.86 -20.79 -30.90
C ASP A 185 10.75 -19.63 -31.38
N ASP A 186 11.83 -20.09 -32.00
CA ASP A 186 12.57 -19.44 -33.07
C ASP A 186 11.66 -19.36 -34.30
N ASP A 187 11.28 -18.14 -34.71
CA ASP A 187 10.94 -17.83 -36.10
C ASP A 187 11.10 -16.32 -36.29
N GLY A 188 12.06 -15.99 -37.15
CA GLY A 188 12.40 -14.64 -37.53
C GLY A 188 11.55 -14.08 -38.67
N ASP A 189 12.18 -13.10 -39.30
CA ASP A 189 11.86 -12.44 -40.56
C ASP A 189 10.80 -11.33 -40.53
N ASP A 190 11.36 -10.13 -40.59
CA ASP A 190 11.27 -9.23 -41.75
C ASP A 190 10.37 -7.99 -41.68
N GLU A 191 10.95 -6.94 -42.28
CA GLU A 191 10.32 -5.77 -42.93
C GLU A 191 9.81 -4.64 -41.99
N ASP A 192 10.61 -3.57 -41.83
CA ASP A 192 10.66 -2.46 -42.80
C ASP A 192 11.45 -1.27 -42.23
N GLU A 193 12.57 -0.96 -42.89
CA GLU A 193 13.25 0.34 -42.81
C GLU A 193 12.53 1.30 -43.77
N ASP A 194 11.87 2.34 -43.25
CA ASP A 194 11.57 3.52 -44.03
C ASP A 194 11.95 4.80 -43.26
N GLU A 195 12.76 5.59 -43.94
CA GLU A 195 13.29 6.90 -43.61
C GLU A 195 12.17 7.97 -43.55
N GLU A 196 12.36 9.01 -42.73
CA GLU A 196 12.17 10.44 -43.07
C GLU A 196 12.23 11.27 -41.76
N SER A 197 13.35 11.93 -41.47
CA SER A 197 13.76 13.27 -41.91
C SER A 197 13.36 14.37 -40.90
N ASP A 198 14.38 15.04 -40.39
CA ASP A 198 14.30 16.26 -39.58
C ASP A 198 13.66 17.40 -40.37
N GLU A 199 12.77 18.18 -39.75
CA GLU A 199 12.72 19.63 -39.98
C GLU A 199 12.05 20.38 -38.83
N ALA A 200 12.59 21.57 -38.57
CA ALA A 200 12.36 22.43 -37.43
C ALA A 200 11.19 23.42 -37.63
N ASP A 201 10.74 23.98 -36.51
CA ASP A 201 10.18 25.33 -36.29
C ASP A 201 9.21 25.93 -37.33
N GLU A 202 7.99 26.28 -36.91
CA GLU A 202 7.56 27.69 -36.88
C GLU A 202 6.23 27.95 -36.14
N LEU A 203 6.10 29.22 -35.76
CA LEU A 203 5.14 29.92 -34.92
C LEU A 203 3.72 30.13 -35.52
N TYR A 204 2.77 30.28 -34.58
CA TYR A 204 1.62 31.23 -34.52
C TYR A 204 0.29 31.01 -35.26
N ASP A 205 -0.76 31.34 -34.47
CA ASP A 205 -2.08 31.92 -34.81
C ASP A 205 -3.10 31.10 -35.62
N GLU A 206 -4.41 31.19 -35.46
CA GLU A 206 -5.37 31.74 -34.48
C GLU A 206 -6.76 31.31 -35.05
N LEU A 207 -7.80 31.26 -34.20
CA LEU A 207 -9.24 31.37 -34.55
C LEU A 207 -10.02 30.18 -35.16
N LEU A 208 -10.92 29.66 -34.31
CA LEU A 208 -12.37 29.46 -34.51
C LEU A 208 -12.88 28.89 -35.84
N ASN A 209 -13.39 27.65 -35.84
CA ASN A 209 -14.79 27.38 -36.25
C ASN A 209 -15.29 25.96 -35.94
N SER A 210 -16.38 25.92 -35.15
CA SER A 210 -17.65 25.19 -35.32
C SER A 210 -17.77 23.95 -36.23
N GLY A 211 -18.34 22.86 -35.69
CA GLY A 211 -18.97 21.74 -36.43
C GLY A 211 -18.83 20.43 -35.65
N ASP A 212 -19.78 20.07 -34.78
CA ASP A 212 -20.97 19.23 -35.07
C ASP A 212 -20.62 17.88 -35.70
N GLY A 213 -20.80 16.80 -34.92
CA GLY A 213 -20.52 15.42 -35.34
C GLY A 213 -20.10 14.49 -34.20
N PHE A 214 -20.94 14.30 -33.17
CA PHE A 214 -20.80 13.15 -32.28
C PHE A 214 -21.52 11.96 -32.93
N ASN A 215 -20.73 11.03 -33.46
CA ASN A 215 -21.18 9.70 -33.83
C ASN A 215 -21.12 8.82 -32.58
N ASP A 216 -22.26 8.23 -32.27
CA ASP A 216 -22.41 7.10 -31.36
C ASP A 216 -21.63 5.89 -31.90
N GLU A 217 -20.96 5.17 -31.00
CA GLU A 217 -20.71 3.71 -30.98
C GLU A 217 -19.41 3.43 -30.22
N GLU A 218 -19.51 3.20 -28.90
CA GLU A 218 -18.49 2.41 -28.22
C GLU A 218 -19.12 1.21 -27.54
N GLU A 219 -18.61 0.07 -27.97
CA GLU A 219 -18.99 -1.28 -27.62
C GLU A 219 -18.75 -1.60 -26.15
N ILE A 220 -19.80 -2.21 -25.61
CA ILE A 220 -19.87 -3.23 -24.57
C ILE A 220 -18.53 -3.96 -24.33
N LEU A 221 -17.81 -3.57 -23.28
CA LEU A 221 -16.81 -4.42 -22.64
C LEU A 221 -17.44 -5.16 -21.44
N ASN A 222 -17.75 -6.43 -21.71
CA ASN A 222 -18.00 -7.45 -20.72
C ASN A 222 -16.80 -7.57 -19.78
N SER A 223 -17.00 -7.31 -18.48
CA SER A 223 -16.12 -7.84 -17.44
C SER A 223 -16.93 -8.74 -16.50
N THR A 224 -16.42 -9.95 -16.38
CA THR A 224 -16.89 -11.07 -15.59
C THR A 224 -17.12 -10.67 -14.14
N ILE A 225 -18.38 -10.80 -13.70
CA ILE A 225 -18.82 -10.68 -12.33
C ILE A 225 -18.15 -11.80 -11.52
N SER A 226 -17.04 -11.49 -10.87
CA SER A 226 -16.52 -12.28 -9.76
C SER A 226 -17.29 -11.88 -8.51
N ASN A 227 -17.78 -12.88 -7.77
CA ASN A 227 -18.56 -12.70 -6.55
C ASN A 227 -17.80 -11.83 -5.54
N PHE A 228 -18.26 -10.59 -5.36
CA PHE A 228 -17.74 -9.67 -4.35
C PHE A 228 -18.54 -9.83 -3.05
N ASP A 229 -18.04 -10.66 -2.14
CA ASP A 229 -18.60 -10.79 -0.79
C ASP A 229 -17.97 -9.71 0.12
N GLY A 230 -18.34 -8.46 -0.16
CA GLY A 230 -17.86 -7.29 0.57
C GLY A 230 -18.65 -7.07 1.86
N ILE A 231 -17.93 -6.73 2.94
CA ILE A 231 -18.51 -6.22 4.19
C ILE A 231 -19.32 -4.96 3.89
N LYS A 232 -20.65 -5.03 4.07
CA LYS A 232 -21.54 -3.86 4.03
C LYS A 232 -21.19 -2.94 5.21
N ILE A 233 -20.42 -1.89 4.94
CA ILE A 233 -20.37 -0.71 5.80
C ILE A 233 -21.76 -0.06 5.68
N VAL A 234 -22.56 -0.18 6.73
CA VAL A 234 -23.88 0.47 6.78
C VAL A 234 -23.62 1.94 7.08
N ASP A 235 -23.60 2.76 6.04
CA ASP A 235 -23.73 4.20 6.20
C ASP A 235 -25.09 4.48 6.86
N ASN A 236 -25.11 5.31 7.91
CA ASN A 236 -26.35 5.85 8.46
C ASN A 236 -26.98 6.77 7.41
N ILE A 237 -27.83 6.19 6.55
CA ILE A 237 -28.56 6.91 5.51
C ILE A 237 -29.50 7.90 6.20
N ASN A 238 -29.41 9.18 5.82
CA ASN A 238 -30.36 10.21 6.23
C ASN A 238 -31.79 9.75 5.89
N PRO A 239 -32.70 9.59 6.87
CA PRO A 239 -34.06 9.08 6.64
C PRO A 239 -34.84 9.88 5.60
N ALA A 240 -34.53 11.17 5.43
CA ALA A 240 -35.19 12.05 4.47
C ALA A 240 -34.90 11.70 2.99
N LEU A 241 -33.87 10.91 2.70
CA LEU A 241 -33.46 10.55 1.33
C LEU A 241 -33.96 9.17 0.88
N LYS A 242 -34.63 8.41 1.75
CA LYS A 242 -35.05 7.03 1.47
C LYS A 242 -35.98 6.91 0.26
N ASP A 243 -36.83 7.90 0.03
CA ASP A 243 -37.85 7.87 -1.04
C ASP A 243 -37.41 8.58 -2.33
N SER A 244 -36.18 9.13 -2.36
CA SER A 244 -35.66 9.86 -3.52
C SER A 244 -34.97 8.96 -4.55
N TYR A 245 -34.53 7.76 -4.17
CA TYR A 245 -33.66 6.94 -5.02
C TYR A 245 -34.41 5.98 -5.96
N PHE A 246 -35.73 5.83 -5.80
CA PHE A 246 -36.53 4.88 -6.58
C PHE A 246 -37.79 5.51 -7.18
N LYS A 247 -37.72 6.78 -7.59
CA LYS A 247 -38.76 7.41 -8.42
C LYS A 247 -38.26 7.64 -9.84
#